data_AF-A0A4S8LST5-F1
#
_entry.id   AF-A0A4S8LST5-F1
#
_cell.length_a   1.000
_cell.length_b   1.000
_cell.length_c   1.000
_cell.angle_alpha   90.00
_cell.angle_beta   90.00
_cell.angle_gamma   90.00
#
_symmetry.space_group_name_H-M   'P 1'
#
loop_
_entity.id
_entity.type
_entity.pdbx_description
1 polymer ?
#
loop_
_entity_poly.entity_id
_entity_poly.type
_entity_poly.pdbx_seq_one_letter_code
_entity_poly.pdbx_strand_id
1 'polypeptide(L)'
;MIDALELKLLDCPAGESSRVRCMCHVINLVVCAILKPFKSKKVIVDGKEALVDDDEDDDDLAEDGEEELEEEDYEPDPGRDSEDREIVLQAFKDVEEEAEIYVPEDDWKSARTTMRSTQRLTKRVHFSMPLRDELETHCVKSGLKYRTLKRTVATRWNTYAIMFASIIPMREAVKRLLRNHKDLPAFNADEWILIEQLEELLRPFVYLTEHMSGKTRPLIHEVIPFIDSINKKLETVIDNQSKLDCVRFAARCGRNILDKYYAKTDDSLVYRCAMSGFSLFFLFARLFHSLCANRPYF
;
A
#
# COMPACT_ATOMS: atom_id res chain seq x y z
N MET A 1 17.49 23.70 -6.06
CA MET A 1 18.33 22.91 -7.00
C MET A 1 17.67 22.79 -8.37
N ILE A 2 16.37 22.47 -8.43
CA ILE A 2 15.60 22.32 -9.68
C ILE A 2 15.39 23.68 -10.39
N ASP A 3 15.06 24.75 -9.66
CA ASP A 3 14.89 26.10 -10.26
C ASP A 3 16.19 26.66 -10.87
N ALA A 4 17.34 26.22 -10.32
CA ALA A 4 18.65 26.59 -10.84
C ALA A 4 19.02 25.84 -12.13
N LEU A 5 18.33 24.73 -12.45
CA LEU A 5 18.53 23.97 -13.69
C LEU A 5 17.73 24.55 -14.85
N GLU A 6 16.54 25.12 -14.60
CA GLU A 6 15.73 25.80 -15.64
C GLU A 6 16.50 26.95 -16.30
N LEU A 7 17.34 27.65 -15.53
CA LEU A 7 18.16 28.76 -16.01
C LEU A 7 19.43 28.30 -16.76
N LYS A 8 19.86 27.04 -16.61
CA LYS A 8 21.13 26.55 -17.18
C LYS A 8 20.96 25.80 -18.50
N LEU A 9 19.77 25.31 -18.80
CA LEU A 9 19.49 24.55 -20.02
C LEU A 9 18.58 25.38 -20.94
N LEU A 10 19.19 26.24 -21.76
CA LEU A 10 18.48 27.17 -22.67
C LEU A 10 17.54 26.47 -23.67
N ASP A 11 17.81 25.21 -24.03
CA ASP A 11 17.06 24.44 -25.04
C ASP A 11 16.24 23.28 -24.47
N CYS A 12 16.25 23.08 -23.15
CA CYS A 12 15.48 22.05 -22.48
C CYS A 12 14.89 22.64 -21.20
N PRO A 13 13.58 22.92 -21.13
CA PRO A 13 12.97 23.40 -19.90
C PRO A 13 13.10 22.28 -18.87
N ALA A 14 14.14 22.33 -18.06
CA ALA A 14 14.46 21.32 -17.05
C ALA A 14 14.12 21.91 -15.69
N GLY A 15 12.90 21.65 -15.22
CA GLY A 15 12.43 22.14 -13.94
C GLY A 15 11.05 21.68 -13.54
N GLU A 16 10.35 22.46 -12.73
CA GLU A 16 9.08 22.02 -12.13
C GLU A 16 8.00 21.79 -13.19
N SER A 17 8.02 22.61 -14.24
CA SER A 17 7.12 22.52 -15.41
C SER A 17 7.33 21.27 -16.29
N SER A 18 8.47 20.59 -16.20
CA SER A 18 8.78 19.37 -16.96
C SER A 18 9.00 18.15 -16.07
N ARG A 19 8.89 18.31 -14.74
CA ARG A 19 9.09 17.24 -13.78
C ARG A 19 7.96 16.23 -13.88
N VAL A 20 8.33 14.97 -14.15
CA VAL A 20 7.44 13.82 -14.06
C VAL A 20 7.79 13.06 -12.79
N ARG A 21 6.80 12.82 -11.93
CA ARG A 21 6.96 12.01 -10.72
C ARG A 21 6.62 10.57 -11.05
N CYS A 22 7.42 9.63 -10.57
CA CYS A 22 7.14 8.21 -10.76
C CYS A 22 5.83 7.84 -10.07
N MET A 23 4.83 7.37 -10.81
CA MET A 23 3.53 7.01 -10.24
C MET A 23 3.64 5.86 -9.24
N CYS A 24 4.53 4.89 -9.47
CA CYS A 24 4.79 3.82 -8.50
C CYS A 24 5.36 4.37 -7.18
N HIS A 25 6.17 5.45 -7.23
CA HIS A 25 6.65 6.14 -6.04
C HIS A 25 5.50 6.79 -5.27
N VAL A 26 4.60 7.49 -5.98
CA VAL A 26 3.42 8.11 -5.36
C VAL A 26 2.53 7.06 -4.72
N ILE A 27 2.27 5.94 -5.40
CA ILE A 27 1.51 4.81 -4.86
C ILE A 27 2.16 4.24 -3.59
N ASN A 28 3.49 4.08 -3.59
CA ASN A 28 4.22 3.65 -2.40
C ASN A 28 4.00 4.60 -1.21
N LEU A 29 4.08 5.91 -1.43
CA LEU A 29 3.84 6.91 -0.39
C LEU A 29 2.40 6.85 0.13
N VAL A 30 1.42 6.69 -0.74
CA VAL A 30 0.02 6.51 -0.36
C VAL A 30 -0.16 5.27 0.52
N VAL A 31 0.40 4.13 0.11
CA VAL A 31 0.35 2.89 0.91
C VAL A 31 1.07 3.05 2.25
N CYS A 32 2.23 3.73 2.27
CA CYS A 32 2.94 4.05 3.49
C CYS A 32 2.10 4.90 4.45
N ALA A 33 1.36 5.88 3.94
CA ALA A 33 0.45 6.71 4.73
C ALA A 33 -0.77 5.93 5.23
N ILE A 34 -1.36 5.05 4.43
CA ILE A 34 -2.44 4.15 4.87
C ILE A 34 -1.96 3.24 6.01
N LEU A 35 -0.73 2.73 5.93
CA LEU A 35 -0.19 1.80 6.93
C LEU A 35 0.40 2.49 8.16
N LYS A 36 0.67 3.80 8.10
CA LYS A 36 1.31 4.56 9.18
C LYS A 36 0.56 4.47 10.53
N PRO A 37 -0.77 4.60 10.61
CA PRO A 37 -1.51 4.51 11.88
C PRO A 37 -1.37 3.15 12.59
N PHE A 38 -1.15 2.10 11.80
CA PHE A 38 -1.06 0.71 12.25
C PHE A 38 0.35 0.29 12.67
N LYS A 39 1.34 1.18 12.54
CA LYS A 39 2.70 0.95 13.06
C LYS A 39 2.79 1.51 14.47
N SER A 40 3.56 0.86 15.35
CA SER A 40 3.77 1.31 16.72
C SER A 40 4.27 2.75 16.76
N LYS A 41 3.80 3.52 17.75
CA LYS A 41 4.32 4.85 18.05
C LYS A 41 5.76 4.67 18.56
N LYS A 42 6.75 5.18 17.83
CA LYS A 42 8.11 5.36 18.36
C LYS A 42 8.05 6.56 19.30
N VAL A 43 8.32 6.35 20.59
CA VAL A 43 8.51 7.46 21.53
C VAL A 43 10.00 7.60 21.76
N ILE A 44 10.50 8.82 21.67
CA ILE A 44 11.88 9.11 22.03
C ILE A 44 11.90 9.24 23.55
N VAL A 45 12.50 8.27 24.24
CA VAL A 45 12.80 8.34 25.67
C VAL A 45 14.32 8.49 25.79
N ASP A 46 14.78 9.56 26.45
CA ASP A 46 16.19 9.86 26.69
C ASP A 46 17.10 9.83 25.43
N GLY A 47 16.62 10.37 24.31
CA GLY A 47 17.41 10.52 23.09
C GLY A 47 17.69 9.20 22.34
N LYS A 48 17.09 8.09 22.77
CA LYS A 48 17.03 6.83 22.01
C LYS A 48 15.62 6.59 21.51
N GLU A 49 15.50 6.11 20.27
CA GLU A 49 14.22 5.63 19.76
C GLU A 49 13.81 4.39 20.57
N ALA A 50 12.75 4.50 21.39
CA ALA A 50 12.16 3.37 22.08
C ALA A 50 10.80 3.04 21.44
N LEU A 51 10.55 1.76 21.19
CA LEU A 51 9.20 1.28 20.89
C LEU A 51 8.43 1.28 22.22
N VAL A 52 7.31 1.99 22.30
CA VAL A 52 6.39 1.81 23.42
C VAL A 52 5.57 0.58 23.10
N ASP A 53 6.08 -0.58 23.52
CA ASP A 53 5.26 -1.77 23.72
C ASP A 53 4.50 -1.57 25.03
N ASP A 54 3.20 -1.31 24.93
CA ASP A 54 2.26 -1.33 26.07
C ASP A 54 1.93 -2.77 26.52
N ASP A 55 2.62 -3.78 25.97
CA ASP A 55 2.51 -5.18 26.34
C ASP A 55 3.87 -5.67 26.89
N GLU A 56 3.94 -5.92 28.20
CA GLU A 56 5.15 -6.39 28.94
C GLU A 56 5.61 -7.82 28.57
N ASP A 57 5.20 -8.39 27.43
CA ASP A 57 5.45 -9.78 27.03
C ASP A 57 6.18 -9.91 25.66
N ASP A 58 7.21 -9.09 25.38
CA ASP A 58 7.95 -9.23 24.10
C ASP A 58 9.48 -9.02 24.23
N ASP A 59 10.10 -9.79 25.14
CA ASP A 59 11.57 -9.97 25.20
C ASP A 59 12.16 -10.74 23.98
N ASP A 60 11.37 -11.02 22.93
CA ASP A 60 11.78 -11.85 21.78
C ASP A 60 11.88 -11.07 20.43
N LEU A 61 11.83 -9.74 20.44
CA LEU A 61 12.13 -8.93 19.25
C LEU A 61 13.59 -8.48 19.15
N ALA A 62 14.44 -8.95 20.07
CA ALA A 62 15.86 -8.61 20.10
C ALA A 62 16.78 -9.81 20.35
N GLU A 63 16.49 -11.01 19.81
CA GLU A 63 17.53 -12.00 19.56
C GLU A 63 17.03 -13.08 18.60
N ASP A 64 17.92 -13.52 17.72
CA ASP A 64 17.80 -14.67 16.81
C ASP A 64 17.20 -14.43 15.41
N GLY A 65 18.11 -14.19 14.45
CA GLY A 65 17.83 -14.25 13.02
C GLY A 65 18.39 -13.12 12.16
N GLU A 66 19.58 -12.60 12.47
CA GLU A 66 20.51 -12.16 11.41
C GLU A 66 20.92 -13.38 10.58
N GLU A 67 20.01 -13.88 9.74
CA GLU A 67 20.42 -14.59 8.53
C GLU A 67 20.34 -13.56 7.41
N GLU A 68 21.49 -12.92 7.16
CA GLU A 68 21.80 -12.25 5.90
C GLU A 68 21.41 -13.18 4.74
N LEU A 69 20.36 -12.82 4.01
CA LEU A 69 20.09 -13.41 2.70
C LEU A 69 20.40 -12.35 1.66
N GLU A 70 21.48 -12.64 0.93
CA GLU A 70 22.03 -11.94 -0.24
C GLU A 70 21.02 -10.99 -0.92
N GLU A 71 21.19 -9.70 -0.61
CA GLU A 71 20.54 -8.61 -1.32
C GLU A 71 21.18 -8.50 -2.70
N GLU A 72 20.44 -8.85 -3.76
CA GLU A 72 20.78 -8.37 -5.10
C GLU A 72 20.55 -6.84 -5.14
N ASP A 73 21.65 -6.08 -5.04
CA ASP A 73 21.85 -4.69 -5.48
C ASP A 73 20.71 -3.68 -5.22
N TYR A 74 20.36 -3.43 -3.95
CA TYR A 74 19.61 -2.23 -3.57
C TYR A 74 20.42 -1.40 -2.57
N GLU A 75 21.11 -0.38 -3.06
CA GLU A 75 21.66 0.69 -2.21
C GLU A 75 20.55 1.69 -1.89
N PRO A 76 20.06 1.78 -0.64
CA PRO A 76 19.09 2.80 -0.25
C PRO A 76 19.71 4.21 -0.37
N ASP A 77 18.98 5.18 -0.94
CA ASP A 77 19.35 6.60 -0.90
C ASP A 77 18.87 7.20 0.43
N PRO A 78 19.77 7.42 1.40
CA PRO A 78 19.37 7.83 2.75
C PRO A 78 18.70 9.21 2.80
N GLY A 79 18.98 10.09 1.83
CA GLY A 79 18.38 11.42 1.77
C GLY A 79 16.93 11.37 1.31
N ARG A 80 16.67 10.62 0.24
CA ARG A 80 15.32 10.45 -0.33
C ARG A 80 14.36 9.73 0.62
N ASP A 81 14.85 8.71 1.31
CA ASP A 81 14.05 7.97 2.28
C ASP A 81 13.64 8.82 3.50
N SER A 82 14.46 9.80 3.87
CA SER A 82 14.16 10.74 4.96
C SER A 82 13.03 11.71 4.57
N GLU A 83 13.11 12.32 3.38
CA GLU A 83 12.08 13.23 2.87
C GLU A 83 10.72 12.52 2.73
N ASP A 84 10.73 11.30 2.18
CA ASP A 84 9.52 10.51 2.00
C ASP A 84 8.86 10.14 3.33
N ARG A 85 9.65 9.83 4.37
CA ARG A 85 9.14 9.58 5.73
C ARG A 85 8.53 10.82 6.35
N GLU A 86 9.16 11.98 6.16
CA GLU A 86 8.63 13.26 6.66
C GLU A 86 7.32 13.63 5.96
N ILE A 87 7.23 13.43 4.64
CA ILE A 87 6.00 13.63 3.87
C ILE A 87 4.85 12.78 4.42
N VAL A 88 5.10 11.50 4.68
CA VAL A 88 4.09 10.59 5.25
C VAL A 88 3.72 10.99 6.67
N LEU A 89 4.69 11.40 7.48
CA LEU A 89 4.45 11.82 8.85
C LEU A 89 3.60 13.10 8.91
N GLN A 90 3.91 14.08 8.07
CA GLN A 90 3.15 15.32 8.01
C GLN A 90 1.71 15.06 7.57
N ALA A 91 1.51 14.26 6.52
CA ALA A 91 0.17 13.94 6.03
C ALA A 91 -0.68 13.19 7.07
N PHE A 92 -0.04 12.37 7.92
CA PHE A 92 -0.72 11.74 9.05
C PHE A 92 -1.17 12.77 10.08
N LYS A 93 -0.30 13.71 10.47
CA LYS A 93 -0.63 14.77 11.44
C LYS A 93 -1.74 15.69 10.93
N ASP A 94 -1.67 16.08 9.65
CA ASP A 94 -2.71 16.91 9.03
C ASP A 94 -4.08 16.22 9.12
N VAL A 95 -4.12 14.90 8.88
CA VAL A 95 -5.36 14.12 9.03
C VAL A 95 -5.76 13.98 10.50
N GLU A 96 -4.83 13.78 11.42
CA GLU A 96 -5.13 13.69 12.87
C GLU A 96 -5.74 15.00 13.40
N GLU A 97 -5.30 16.16 12.92
CA GLU A 97 -5.82 17.47 13.30
C GLU A 97 -7.19 17.79 12.63
N GLU A 98 -7.41 17.37 11.39
CA GLU A 98 -8.62 17.67 10.61
C GLU A 98 -9.69 16.57 10.61
N ALA A 99 -9.38 15.37 11.13
CA ALA A 99 -10.28 14.23 11.03
C ALA A 99 -11.48 14.38 11.96
N GLU A 100 -12.67 14.32 11.37
CA GLU A 100 -13.93 14.09 12.08
C GLU A 100 -14.05 12.65 12.62
N ILE A 101 -13.19 11.74 12.13
CA ILE A 101 -13.18 10.32 12.52
C ILE A 101 -12.33 10.18 13.79
N TYR A 102 -13.00 10.03 14.93
CA TYR A 102 -12.34 9.69 16.19
C TYR A 102 -12.20 8.17 16.32
N VAL A 103 -10.97 7.70 16.51
CA VAL A 103 -10.68 6.29 16.79
C VAL A 103 -10.11 6.20 18.21
N PRO A 104 -10.79 5.51 19.15
CA PRO A 104 -10.27 5.26 20.49
C PRO A 104 -8.87 4.63 20.47
N GLU A 105 -8.02 4.96 21.44
CA GLU A 105 -6.65 4.39 21.49
C GLU A 105 -6.67 2.87 21.69
N ASP A 106 -7.69 2.31 22.36
CA ASP A 106 -7.87 0.86 22.52
C ASP A 106 -8.12 0.16 21.17
N ASP A 107 -8.89 0.78 20.28
CA ASP A 107 -9.13 0.26 18.92
C ASP A 107 -7.84 0.32 18.09
N TRP A 108 -7.02 1.36 18.27
CA TRP A 108 -5.70 1.44 17.66
C TRP A 108 -4.76 0.36 18.19
N LYS A 109 -4.75 0.11 19.50
CA LYS A 109 -3.96 -0.97 20.11
C LYS A 109 -4.37 -2.32 19.54
N SER A 110 -5.67 -2.60 19.51
CA SER A 110 -6.20 -3.83 18.91
C SER A 110 -5.76 -3.97 17.45
N ALA A 111 -5.93 -2.92 16.64
CA ALA A 111 -5.55 -2.96 15.23
C ALA A 111 -4.04 -3.16 15.00
N ARG A 112 -3.18 -2.51 15.80
CA ARG A 112 -1.71 -2.71 15.77
C ARG A 112 -1.34 -4.13 16.17
N THR A 113 -2.00 -4.69 17.19
CA THR A 113 -1.77 -6.07 17.62
C THR A 113 -2.21 -7.06 16.55
N THR A 114 -3.35 -6.87 15.89
CA THR A 114 -3.77 -7.72 14.76
C THR A 114 -2.75 -7.72 13.63
N MET A 115 -2.19 -6.55 13.30
CA MET A 115 -1.15 -6.40 12.28
C MET A 115 0.10 -7.20 12.64
N ARG A 116 0.63 -7.00 13.86
CA ARG A 116 1.80 -7.74 14.37
C ARG A 116 1.54 -9.25 14.40
N SER A 117 0.40 -9.67 14.94
CA SER A 117 -0.01 -11.07 14.99
C SER A 117 -0.09 -11.71 13.61
N THR A 118 -0.64 -11.00 12.62
CA THR A 118 -0.71 -11.50 11.23
C THR A 118 0.70 -11.67 10.63
N GLN A 119 1.59 -10.71 10.87
CA GLN A 119 2.98 -10.80 10.42
C GLN A 119 3.72 -11.95 11.10
N ARG A 120 3.58 -12.10 12.42
CA ARG A 120 4.19 -13.18 13.20
C ARG A 120 3.71 -14.54 12.70
N LEU A 121 2.40 -14.72 12.54
CA LEU A 121 1.82 -15.96 12.02
C LEU A 121 2.39 -16.30 10.64
N THR A 122 2.31 -15.37 9.69
CA THR A 122 2.75 -15.64 8.31
C THR A 122 4.26 -15.87 8.22
N LYS A 123 5.08 -15.16 9.00
CA LYS A 123 6.53 -15.39 9.10
C LYS A 123 6.82 -16.79 9.65
N ARG A 124 6.22 -17.17 10.79
CA ARG A 124 6.46 -18.47 11.42
C ARG A 124 6.04 -19.64 10.52
N VAL A 125 4.86 -19.56 9.91
CA VAL A 125 4.41 -20.60 8.97
C VAL A 125 5.27 -20.63 7.71
N HIS A 126 5.75 -19.49 7.21
CA HIS A 126 6.57 -19.45 6.01
C HIS A 126 7.88 -20.26 6.15
N PHE A 127 8.56 -20.12 7.30
CA PHE A 127 9.84 -20.75 7.56
C PHE A 127 9.74 -22.14 8.19
N SER A 128 8.63 -22.48 8.85
CA SER A 128 8.44 -23.80 9.47
C SER A 128 7.80 -24.80 8.51
N MET A 129 8.58 -25.75 7.99
CA MET A 129 8.02 -26.84 7.16
C MET A 129 6.89 -27.61 7.85
N PRO A 130 7.00 -28.02 9.13
CA PRO A 130 5.93 -28.72 9.82
C PRO A 130 4.60 -27.94 9.84
N LEU A 131 4.66 -26.63 10.09
CA LEU A 131 3.46 -25.79 10.12
C LEU A 131 2.83 -25.63 8.72
N ARG A 132 3.63 -25.64 7.65
CA ARG A 132 3.12 -25.61 6.26
C ARG A 132 2.38 -26.89 5.92
N ASP A 133 2.96 -28.04 6.25
CA ASP A 133 2.38 -29.36 5.96
C ASP A 133 1.08 -29.57 6.76
N GLU A 134 1.06 -29.12 8.02
CA GLU A 134 -0.16 -29.15 8.84
C GLU A 134 -1.23 -28.20 8.30
N LEU A 135 -0.87 -26.99 7.90
CA LEU A 135 -1.79 -26.04 7.27
C LEU A 135 -2.36 -26.59 5.95
N GLU A 136 -1.51 -27.20 5.11
CA GLU A 136 -1.94 -27.86 3.88
C GLU A 136 -2.93 -29.00 4.18
N THR A 137 -2.64 -29.82 5.19
CA THR A 137 -3.55 -30.87 5.66
C THR A 137 -4.90 -30.30 6.11
N HIS A 138 -4.90 -29.17 6.83
CA HIS A 138 -6.13 -28.49 7.24
C HIS A 138 -6.90 -27.88 6.06
N CYS A 139 -6.20 -27.37 5.05
CA CYS A 139 -6.80 -26.88 3.81
C CYS A 139 -7.52 -28.02 3.08
N VAL A 140 -6.85 -29.16 2.86
CA VAL A 140 -7.44 -30.33 2.20
C VAL A 140 -8.66 -30.84 2.96
N LYS A 141 -8.58 -30.95 4.30
CA LYS A 141 -9.72 -31.36 5.15
C LYS A 141 -10.91 -30.40 5.09
N SER A 142 -10.66 -29.12 4.79
CA SER A 142 -11.70 -28.09 4.69
C SER A 142 -12.16 -27.86 3.25
N GLY A 143 -11.69 -28.65 2.28
CA GLY A 143 -12.00 -28.48 0.85
C GLY A 143 -11.40 -27.23 0.22
N LEU A 144 -10.36 -26.65 0.84
CA LEU A 144 -9.70 -25.41 0.40
C LEU A 144 -8.45 -25.73 -0.42
N LYS A 145 -8.18 -24.94 -1.46
CA LYS A 145 -6.92 -25.01 -2.21
C LYS A 145 -5.81 -24.38 -1.39
N TYR A 146 -4.81 -25.17 -1.02
CA TYR A 146 -3.62 -24.67 -0.31
C TYR A 146 -2.85 -23.66 -1.16
N ARG A 147 -2.35 -22.61 -0.50
CA ARG A 147 -1.44 -21.61 -1.03
C ARG A 147 -0.42 -21.27 0.05
N THR A 148 0.80 -20.95 -0.34
CA THR A 148 1.81 -20.51 0.64
C THR A 148 1.43 -19.16 1.24
N LEU A 149 1.39 -19.08 2.57
CA LEU A 149 1.27 -17.80 3.27
C LEU A 149 2.45 -16.89 2.92
N LYS A 150 2.13 -15.63 2.62
CA LYS A 150 3.12 -14.64 2.18
C LYS A 150 3.51 -13.77 3.37
N ARG A 151 4.80 -13.75 3.70
CA ARG A 151 5.37 -12.87 4.72
C ARG A 151 5.55 -11.45 4.19
N THR A 152 5.67 -10.49 5.11
CA THR A 152 6.07 -9.14 4.75
C THR A 152 7.56 -9.06 4.39
N VAL A 153 7.90 -8.12 3.50
CA VAL A 153 9.28 -7.84 3.05
C VAL A 153 9.47 -6.33 3.11
N ALA A 154 10.46 -5.87 3.87
CA ALA A 154 10.66 -4.44 4.13
C ALA A 154 10.86 -3.61 2.84
N THR A 155 11.57 -4.18 1.86
CA THR A 155 11.88 -3.54 0.58
C THR A 155 10.71 -3.53 -0.41
N ARG A 156 9.58 -4.17 -0.11
CA ARG A 156 8.41 -4.27 -1.03
C ARG A 156 7.14 -3.70 -0.39
N TRP A 157 6.64 -2.59 -0.93
CA TRP A 157 5.49 -1.87 -0.35
C TRP A 157 4.14 -2.60 -0.46
N ASN A 158 3.96 -3.47 -1.45
CA ASN A 158 2.72 -4.24 -1.65
C ASN A 158 2.57 -5.43 -0.70
N THR A 159 3.49 -5.63 0.24
CA THR A 159 3.60 -6.86 1.02
C THR A 159 2.43 -7.12 1.96
N TYR A 160 1.87 -6.09 2.60
CA TYR A 160 0.72 -6.27 3.50
C TYR A 160 -0.52 -6.75 2.74
N ALA A 161 -0.81 -6.15 1.58
CA ALA A 161 -1.92 -6.58 0.72
C ALA A 161 -1.76 -8.05 0.30
N ILE A 162 -0.56 -8.43 -0.13
CA ILE A 162 -0.25 -9.81 -0.55
C ILE A 162 -0.34 -10.78 0.63
N MET A 163 0.11 -10.37 1.82
CA MET A 163 -0.01 -11.14 3.06
C MET A 163 -1.48 -11.42 3.39
N PHE A 164 -2.33 -10.39 3.42
CA PHE A 164 -3.76 -10.56 3.70
C PHE A 164 -4.48 -11.38 2.63
N ALA A 165 -4.21 -11.14 1.35
CA ALA A 165 -4.76 -11.92 0.26
C ALA A 165 -4.35 -13.41 0.32
N SER A 166 -3.21 -13.73 0.94
CA SER A 166 -2.76 -15.10 1.14
C SER A 166 -3.48 -15.82 2.29
N ILE A 167 -3.83 -15.12 3.38
CA ILE A 167 -4.43 -15.72 4.58
C ILE A 167 -5.95 -15.85 4.47
N ILE A 168 -6.65 -14.87 3.89
CA ILE A 168 -8.12 -14.80 3.84
C ILE A 168 -8.75 -16.07 3.24
N PRO A 169 -8.31 -16.60 2.08
CA PRO A 169 -8.91 -17.80 1.49
C PRO A 169 -8.75 -19.07 2.34
N MET A 170 -7.76 -19.07 3.25
CA MET A 170 -7.44 -20.20 4.11
C MET A 170 -7.89 -19.98 5.56
N ARG A 171 -8.75 -18.99 5.83
CA ARG A 171 -9.21 -18.60 7.18
C ARG A 171 -9.60 -19.79 8.06
N GLU A 172 -10.40 -20.72 7.54
CA GLU A 172 -10.86 -21.88 8.33
C GLU A 172 -9.75 -22.90 8.61
N ALA A 173 -8.80 -23.06 7.68
CA ALA A 173 -7.63 -23.91 7.90
C ALA A 173 -6.65 -23.29 8.91
N VAL A 174 -6.44 -21.97 8.81
CA VAL A 174 -5.63 -21.20 9.77
C VAL A 174 -6.24 -21.27 11.16
N LYS A 175 -7.56 -21.06 11.32
CA LYS A 175 -8.23 -21.22 12.63
C LYS A 175 -8.05 -22.62 13.23
N ARG A 176 -7.97 -23.68 12.41
CA ARG A 176 -7.69 -25.04 12.89
C ARG A 176 -6.25 -25.16 13.37
N LEU A 177 -5.29 -24.66 12.60
CA LEU A 177 -3.87 -24.64 12.97
C LEU A 177 -3.67 -23.91 14.31
N LEU A 178 -4.24 -22.72 14.46
CA LEU A 178 -4.11 -21.91 15.68
C LEU A 178 -4.72 -22.57 16.92
N ARG A 179 -5.72 -23.44 16.77
CA ARG A 179 -6.25 -24.21 17.91
C ARG A 179 -5.31 -25.30 18.39
N ASN A 180 -4.43 -25.80 17.53
CA ASN A 180 -3.46 -26.85 17.87
C ASN A 180 -2.18 -26.28 18.49
N HIS A 181 -1.86 -25.01 18.22
CA HIS A 181 -0.61 -24.35 18.59
C HIS A 181 -0.87 -23.14 19.47
N LYS A 182 -0.61 -23.25 20.77
CA LYS A 182 -0.81 -22.16 21.76
C LYS A 182 0.23 -21.04 21.62
N ASP A 183 1.35 -21.33 20.99
CA ASP A 183 2.45 -20.42 20.72
C ASP A 183 2.23 -19.55 19.47
N LEU A 184 1.17 -19.83 18.69
CA LEU A 184 0.76 -18.99 17.57
C LEU A 184 -0.31 -17.96 17.99
N PRO A 185 -0.37 -16.79 17.33
CA PRO A 185 -1.35 -15.77 17.65
C PRO A 185 -2.79 -16.25 17.45
N ALA A 186 -3.69 -15.87 18.36
CA ALA A 186 -5.12 -16.08 18.17
C ALA A 186 -5.76 -14.89 17.45
N PHE A 187 -6.77 -15.15 16.62
CA PHE A 187 -7.55 -14.11 15.96
C PHE A 187 -9.03 -14.21 16.32
N ASN A 188 -9.58 -13.13 16.86
CA ASN A 188 -11.02 -12.99 17.12
C ASN A 188 -11.79 -12.57 15.85
N ALA A 189 -13.11 -12.43 15.94
CA ALA A 189 -13.95 -12.09 14.79
C ALA A 189 -13.62 -10.71 14.18
N ASP A 190 -13.39 -9.70 15.02
CA ASP A 190 -13.13 -8.32 14.63
C ASP A 190 -11.76 -8.18 13.96
N GLU A 191 -10.76 -8.93 14.41
CA GLU A 191 -9.44 -8.96 13.80
C GLU A 191 -9.47 -9.51 12.38
N TRP A 192 -10.30 -10.54 12.11
CA TRP A 192 -10.52 -11.01 10.75
C TRP A 192 -11.24 -9.97 9.89
N ILE A 193 -12.20 -9.22 10.46
CA ILE A 193 -12.88 -8.13 9.76
C ILE A 193 -11.86 -7.05 9.39
N LEU A 194 -10.96 -6.68 10.29
CA LEU A 194 -9.89 -5.72 10.01
C LEU A 194 -8.98 -6.20 8.88
N ILE A 195 -8.53 -7.45 8.92
CA ILE A 195 -7.69 -8.05 7.86
C ILE A 195 -8.39 -7.99 6.50
N GLU A 196 -9.67 -8.36 6.44
CA GLU A 196 -10.47 -8.34 5.21
C GLU A 196 -10.65 -6.91 4.68
N GLN A 197 -10.95 -5.94 5.56
CA GLN A 197 -11.11 -4.54 5.16
C GLN A 197 -9.79 -3.88 4.71
N LEU A 198 -8.66 -4.21 5.35
CA LEU A 198 -7.35 -3.73 4.94
C LEU A 198 -6.89 -4.35 3.62
N GLU A 199 -7.18 -5.63 3.37
CA GLU A 199 -6.94 -6.24 2.06
C GLU A 199 -7.72 -5.51 0.98
N GLU A 200 -9.01 -5.26 1.20
CA GLU A 200 -9.88 -4.59 0.24
C GLU A 200 -9.38 -3.16 -0.07
N LEU A 201 -8.95 -2.43 0.97
CA LEU A 201 -8.38 -1.09 0.84
C LEU A 201 -7.06 -1.11 0.06
N LEU A 202 -6.18 -2.09 0.30
CA LEU A 202 -4.83 -2.12 -0.26
C LEU A 202 -4.73 -2.79 -1.63
N ARG A 203 -5.63 -3.74 -1.95
CA ARG A 203 -5.63 -4.51 -3.21
C ARG A 203 -5.57 -3.65 -4.49
N PRO A 204 -6.27 -2.50 -4.59
CA PRO A 204 -6.15 -1.61 -5.74
C PRO A 204 -4.70 -1.17 -6.04
N PHE A 205 -3.89 -0.94 -5.01
CA PHE A 205 -2.52 -0.46 -5.18
C PHE A 205 -1.57 -1.53 -5.72
N VAL A 206 -1.82 -2.81 -5.40
CA VAL A 206 -1.09 -3.94 -5.99
C VAL A 206 -1.31 -3.98 -7.49
N TYR A 207 -2.57 -4.00 -7.92
CA TYR A 207 -2.95 -4.00 -9.33
C TYR A 207 -2.34 -2.81 -10.10
N LEU A 208 -2.42 -1.62 -9.52
CA LEU A 208 -1.91 -0.40 -10.17
C LEU A 208 -0.39 -0.40 -10.25
N THR A 209 0.30 -0.86 -9.22
CA THR A 209 1.76 -1.01 -9.26
C THR A 209 2.16 -1.97 -10.38
N GLU A 210 1.50 -3.13 -10.49
CA GLU A 210 1.77 -4.12 -11.53
C GLU A 210 1.53 -3.55 -12.93
N HIS A 211 0.40 -2.86 -13.12
CA HIS A 211 0.06 -2.23 -14.40
C HIS A 211 1.08 -1.16 -14.80
N MET A 212 1.42 -0.26 -13.87
CA MET A 212 2.36 0.85 -14.12
C MET A 212 3.82 0.39 -14.28
N SER A 213 4.16 -0.81 -13.81
CA SER A 213 5.49 -1.40 -13.98
C SER A 213 5.67 -2.07 -15.34
N GLY A 214 4.65 -2.06 -16.20
CA GLY A 214 4.71 -2.59 -17.56
C GLY A 214 5.73 -1.84 -18.44
N LYS A 215 6.55 -2.59 -19.18
CA LYS A 215 7.63 -2.04 -20.01
C LYS A 215 7.24 -1.83 -21.48
N THR A 216 6.05 -2.28 -21.89
CA THR A 216 5.69 -2.41 -23.31
C THR A 216 5.27 -1.10 -23.96
N ARG A 217 4.67 -0.16 -23.21
CA ARG A 217 4.17 1.12 -23.75
C ARG A 217 4.25 2.23 -22.71
N PRO A 218 4.38 3.52 -23.13
CA PRO A 218 4.31 4.64 -22.19
C PRO A 218 2.91 4.76 -21.57
N LEU A 219 2.84 4.78 -20.24
CA LEU A 219 1.58 4.84 -19.46
C LEU A 219 1.29 6.22 -18.86
N ILE A 220 2.04 7.25 -19.26
CA ILE A 220 1.92 8.59 -18.67
C ILE A 220 0.53 9.22 -18.85
N HIS A 221 -0.17 8.88 -19.93
CA HIS A 221 -1.54 9.33 -20.21
C HIS A 221 -2.59 8.67 -19.29
N GLU A 222 -2.24 7.58 -18.62
CA GLU A 222 -3.14 6.87 -17.71
C GLU A 222 -2.96 7.34 -16.25
N VAL A 223 -1.93 8.14 -15.94
CA VAL A 223 -1.62 8.59 -14.58
C VAL A 223 -2.77 9.36 -13.93
N ILE A 224 -3.31 10.39 -14.60
CA ILE A 224 -4.43 11.19 -14.06
C ILE A 224 -5.70 10.32 -13.90
N PRO A 225 -6.14 9.55 -14.93
CA PRO A 225 -7.24 8.60 -14.76
C PRO A 225 -7.05 7.60 -13.62
N PHE A 226 -5.81 7.17 -13.36
CA PHE A 226 -5.51 6.29 -12.24
C PHE A 226 -5.60 6.99 -10.90
N ILE A 227 -5.10 8.22 -10.78
CA ILE A 227 -5.27 9.00 -9.55
C ILE A 227 -6.77 9.19 -9.26
N ASP A 228 -7.57 9.57 -10.25
CA ASP A 228 -9.04 9.72 -10.09
C ASP A 228 -9.69 8.41 -9.62
N SER A 229 -9.27 7.27 -10.19
CA SER A 229 -9.77 5.94 -9.83
C SER A 229 -9.39 5.52 -8.40
N ILE A 230 -8.16 5.82 -7.96
CA ILE A 230 -7.73 5.59 -6.57
C ILE A 230 -8.52 6.51 -5.64
N ASN A 231 -8.64 7.79 -5.97
CA ASN A 231 -9.29 8.78 -5.11
C ASN A 231 -10.74 8.36 -4.84
N LYS A 232 -11.48 7.99 -5.90
CA LYS A 232 -12.84 7.47 -5.77
C LYS A 232 -12.93 6.22 -4.89
N LYS A 233 -11.95 5.31 -4.96
CA LYS A 233 -11.92 4.11 -4.10
C LYS A 233 -11.67 4.48 -2.64
N LEU A 234 -10.76 5.40 -2.38
CA LEU A 234 -10.48 5.89 -1.03
C LEU A 234 -11.70 6.62 -0.46
N GLU A 235 -12.34 7.50 -1.23
CA GLU A 235 -13.61 8.16 -0.88
C GLU A 235 -14.69 7.15 -0.52
N THR A 236 -14.87 6.12 -1.34
CA THR A 236 -15.86 5.05 -1.09
C THR A 236 -15.60 4.35 0.26
N VAL A 237 -14.33 4.18 0.65
CA VAL A 237 -14.00 3.59 1.96
C VAL A 237 -14.23 4.59 3.09
N ILE A 238 -13.83 5.85 2.92
CA ILE A 238 -13.98 6.91 3.92
C ILE A 238 -15.45 7.15 4.28
N ASP A 239 -16.33 7.17 3.27
CA ASP A 239 -17.75 7.49 3.44
C ASP A 239 -18.57 6.30 3.94
N ASN A 240 -18.04 5.08 3.84
CA ASN A 240 -18.75 3.87 4.21
C ASN A 240 -18.73 3.60 5.72
N GLN A 241 -19.85 3.92 6.40
CA GLN A 241 -20.05 3.70 7.83
C GLN A 241 -20.03 2.21 8.25
N SER A 242 -20.07 1.26 7.32
CA SER A 242 -19.94 -0.16 7.64
C SER A 242 -18.48 -0.60 7.81
N LYS A 243 -17.51 0.27 7.49
CA LYS A 243 -16.07 0.01 7.67
C LYS A 243 -15.64 0.46 9.06
N LEU A 244 -14.60 -0.19 9.60
CA LEU A 244 -14.01 0.18 10.88
C LEU A 244 -13.45 1.60 10.80
N ASP A 245 -13.62 2.39 11.85
CA ASP A 245 -13.17 3.78 11.86
C ASP A 245 -11.65 3.90 11.68
N CYS A 246 -10.87 2.94 12.19
CA CYS A 246 -9.42 2.88 11.95
C CYS A 246 -9.06 2.68 10.46
N VAL A 247 -9.87 1.92 9.70
CA VAL A 247 -9.68 1.71 8.25
C VAL A 247 -10.09 2.97 7.48
N ARG A 248 -11.18 3.62 7.89
CA ARG A 248 -11.65 4.88 7.28
C ARG A 248 -10.64 6.01 7.50
N PHE A 249 -10.11 6.11 8.71
CA PHE A 249 -9.03 7.04 9.06
C PHE A 249 -7.78 6.78 8.20
N ALA A 250 -7.35 5.53 8.10
CA ALA A 250 -6.20 5.14 7.28
C ALA A 250 -6.39 5.47 5.78
N ALA A 251 -7.60 5.26 5.24
CA ALA A 251 -7.93 5.66 3.88
C ALA A 251 -7.81 7.17 3.68
N ARG A 252 -8.21 7.98 4.69
CA ARG A 252 -8.04 9.44 4.67
C ARG A 252 -6.56 9.86 4.68
N CYS A 253 -5.70 9.17 5.43
CA CYS A 253 -4.24 9.37 5.35
C CYS A 253 -3.69 9.12 3.93
N GLY A 254 -4.12 8.02 3.30
CA GLY A 254 -3.75 7.72 1.91
C GLY A 254 -4.21 8.80 0.93
N ARG A 255 -5.45 9.28 1.10
CA ARG A 255 -6.04 10.31 0.25
C ARG A 255 -5.30 11.64 0.37
N ASN A 256 -4.90 12.06 1.57
CA ASN A 256 -4.16 13.31 1.77
C ASN A 256 -2.85 13.34 0.96
N ILE A 257 -2.09 12.24 0.99
CA ILE A 257 -0.91 12.10 0.12
C ILE A 257 -1.30 12.15 -1.36
N LEU A 258 -2.33 11.42 -1.76
CA LEU A 258 -2.77 11.37 -3.15
C LEU A 258 -3.14 12.77 -3.68
N ASP A 259 -3.92 13.54 -2.92
CA ASP A 259 -4.36 14.90 -3.27
C ASP A 259 -3.15 15.85 -3.40
N LYS A 260 -2.17 15.75 -2.48
CA LYS A 260 -0.90 16.48 -2.56
C LYS A 260 -0.13 16.21 -3.85
N TYR A 261 -0.11 14.97 -4.34
CA TYR A 261 0.58 14.63 -5.59
C TYR A 261 -0.28 14.89 -6.82
N TYR A 262 -1.60 14.82 -6.71
CA TYR A 262 -2.54 15.18 -7.76
C TYR A 262 -2.42 16.66 -8.14
N ALA A 263 -2.41 17.56 -7.15
CA ALA A 263 -2.22 18.99 -7.38
C ALA A 263 -0.96 19.31 -8.20
N LYS A 264 0.10 18.51 -8.01
CA LYS A 264 1.37 18.70 -8.72
C LYS A 264 1.41 18.10 -10.13
N THR A 265 0.32 17.49 -10.59
CA THR A 265 0.20 17.02 -11.98
C THR A 265 -0.13 18.16 -12.94
N ASP A 266 -0.89 19.16 -12.48
CA ASP A 266 -1.28 20.33 -13.27
C ASP A 266 -0.09 21.21 -13.65
N ASP A 267 0.90 21.30 -12.76
CA ASP A 267 2.12 22.09 -12.99
C ASP A 267 2.94 21.54 -14.17
N SER A 268 2.91 20.21 -14.38
CA SER A 268 3.72 19.54 -15.40
C SER A 268 3.08 19.65 -16.79
N LEU A 269 3.80 20.27 -17.72
CA LEU A 269 3.45 20.30 -19.15
C LEU A 269 3.31 18.89 -19.72
N VAL A 270 4.07 17.92 -19.20
CA VAL A 270 4.07 16.54 -19.70
C VAL A 270 2.72 15.86 -19.46
N TYR A 271 2.15 15.99 -18.26
CA TYR A 271 0.83 15.45 -17.96
C TYR A 271 -0.27 16.17 -18.77
N ARG A 272 -0.19 17.49 -18.89
CA ARG A 272 -1.13 18.28 -19.72
C ARG A 272 -1.11 17.87 -21.20
N CYS A 273 0.07 17.67 -21.77
CA CYS A 273 0.23 17.17 -23.14
C CYS A 273 -0.31 15.76 -23.31
N ALA A 274 -0.03 14.85 -22.37
CA ALA A 274 -0.52 13.48 -22.41
C ALA A 274 -2.06 13.41 -22.40
N MET A 275 -2.71 14.26 -21.59
CA MET A 275 -4.18 14.34 -21.54
C MET A 275 -4.79 14.98 -22.80
N SER A 276 -4.13 16.02 -23.35
CA SER A 276 -4.56 16.66 -24.59
C SER A 276 -4.51 15.69 -25.78
N GLY A 277 -3.43 14.88 -25.85
CA GLY A 277 -3.27 13.81 -26.84
C GLY A 277 -4.31 12.69 -26.67
N PHE A 278 -4.64 12.30 -25.44
CA PHE A 278 -5.66 11.30 -25.15
C PHE A 278 -7.06 11.72 -25.64
N SER A 279 -7.47 12.97 -25.38
CA SER A 279 -8.75 13.51 -25.84
C SER A 279 -8.85 13.55 -27.36
N LEU A 280 -7.79 14.01 -28.04
CA LEU A 280 -7.71 14.00 -29.51
C LEU A 280 -7.72 12.57 -30.07
N PHE A 281 -7.00 11.64 -29.46
CA PHE A 281 -6.96 10.25 -29.92
C PHE A 281 -8.30 9.53 -29.73
N PHE A 282 -9.05 9.79 -28.66
CA PHE A 282 -10.41 9.27 -28.49
C PHE A 282 -11.41 9.89 -29.47
N LEU A 283 -11.29 11.19 -29.77
CA LEU A 283 -12.10 11.86 -30.79
C LEU A 283 -11.81 11.27 -32.17
N PHE A 284 -10.53 11.14 -32.53
CA PHE A 284 -10.10 10.58 -33.80
C PHE A 284 -10.41 9.08 -33.90
N ALA A 285 -10.24 8.29 -32.84
CA ALA A 285 -10.59 6.87 -32.84
C ALA A 285 -12.12 6.66 -32.95
N ARG A 286 -12.94 7.48 -32.29
CA ARG A 286 -14.40 7.46 -32.46
C ARG A 286 -14.82 7.90 -33.87
N LEU A 287 -14.18 8.92 -34.43
CA LEU A 287 -14.38 9.34 -35.82
C LEU A 287 -13.95 8.24 -36.80
N PHE A 288 -12.82 7.58 -36.57
CA PHE A 288 -12.33 6.49 -37.42
C PHE A 288 -13.21 5.24 -37.32
N HIS A 289 -13.71 4.90 -36.13
CA HIS A 289 -14.68 3.81 -35.97
C HIS A 289 -16.01 4.14 -36.66
N SER A 290 -16.48 5.40 -36.55
CA SER A 290 -17.68 5.88 -37.24
C SER A 290 -17.51 5.97 -38.76
N LEU A 291 -16.31 6.23 -39.27
CA LEU A 291 -15.98 6.27 -40.70
C LEU A 291 -15.78 4.85 -41.27
N CYS A 292 -15.19 3.93 -40.50
CA CYS A 292 -15.03 2.53 -40.88
C CYS A 292 -16.35 1.73 -40.80
N ALA A 293 -17.26 2.07 -39.88
CA ALA A 293 -18.60 1.46 -39.79
C ALA A 293 -19.53 1.85 -40.95
N ASN A 294 -19.17 2.86 -41.75
CA ASN A 294 -19.96 3.38 -42.87
C ASN A 294 -19.37 3.04 -44.26
N ARG A 295 -18.53 1.99 -44.38
CA ARG A 295 -18.22 1.46 -45.72
C ARG A 295 -19.35 0.52 -46.16
N PRO A 296 -20.16 0.87 -47.18
CA PRO A 296 -21.01 -0.10 -47.84
C PRO A 296 -20.11 -1.14 -48.52
N TYR A 297 -20.38 -2.41 -48.26
CA TYR A 297 -19.90 -3.49 -49.10
C TYR A 297 -20.42 -3.24 -50.52
N PHE A 298 -19.51 -2.96 -51.44
CA PHE A 298 -19.69 -3.15 -52.88
C PHE A 298 -18.62 -4.12 -53.35
#